data_AF-A0A1Q6DTT7-F1
#
_entry.id   AF-A0A1Q6DTT7-F1
#
_cell.length_a   1.000
_cell.length_b   1.000
_cell.length_c   1.000
_cell.angle_alpha   90.00
_cell.angle_beta   90.00
_cell.angle_gamma   90.00
#
_symmetry.space_group_name_H-M   'P 1'
#
loop_
_entity.id
_entity.type
_entity.pdbx_description
1 polymer ?
#
loop_
_entity_poly.entity_id
_entity_poly.type
_entity_poly.pdbx_seq_one_letter_code
_entity_poly.pdbx_strand_id
1 'polypeptide(L)'
;MNPEKFEDCKEISDYDEFMEASTSVSLEEYKEFMSNIFEVVPEREEKDPVKLYEKTIEELRSRWVASEKIPVHGPWHHGLVGGILVTSLKNNGYSFSEEDIEEALERGLMIPGGACGFHGSCGAASGLGIAVSIATRGTPFHDEKRTKALTANSKAYKRIAELGGPRCCTLSTYTTLDLAEEILKEIGYSIPLSDVEGRCKVYRENDECHGIKCPYFPDK
;
A
#
# COMPACT_ATOMS: atom_id res chain seq x y z
N MET A 1 29.04 12.95 -11.65
CA MET A 1 28.46 12.99 -10.30
C MET A 1 29.57 12.68 -9.31
N ASN A 2 29.72 13.45 -8.22
CA ASN A 2 30.67 13.11 -7.15
C ASN A 2 30.24 11.74 -6.57
N PRO A 3 31.15 10.75 -6.38
CA PRO A 3 30.81 9.47 -5.73
C PRO A 3 30.07 9.62 -4.40
N GLU A 4 30.42 10.62 -3.60
CA GLU A 4 29.72 10.92 -2.35
C GLU A 4 28.26 11.31 -2.60
N LYS A 5 28.03 12.20 -3.57
CA LYS A 5 26.70 12.61 -4.01
C LYS A 5 25.87 11.44 -4.59
N PHE A 6 26.52 10.40 -5.12
CA PHE A 6 25.80 9.19 -5.57
C PHE A 6 25.30 8.35 -4.40
N GLU A 7 26.12 8.23 -3.34
CA GLU A 7 25.72 7.53 -2.12
C GLU A 7 24.61 8.29 -1.38
N ASP A 8 24.67 9.63 -1.35
CA ASP A 8 23.59 10.46 -0.80
C ASP A 8 22.26 10.20 -1.52
N CYS A 9 22.27 9.93 -2.83
CA CYS A 9 21.05 9.60 -3.58
C CYS A 9 20.42 8.24 -3.22
N LYS A 10 21.15 7.37 -2.49
CA LYS A 10 20.62 6.08 -2.02
C LYS A 10 19.90 6.21 -0.67
N GLU A 11 20.25 7.23 0.11
CA GLU A 11 19.59 7.58 1.36
C GLU A 11 18.44 8.53 1.04
N ILE A 12 17.20 8.05 1.14
CA ILE A 12 16.03 8.88 0.82
C ILE A 12 15.61 9.62 2.10
N SER A 13 16.40 10.60 2.51
CA SER A 13 16.22 11.33 3.77
C SER A 13 15.10 12.39 3.70
N ASP A 14 14.76 12.88 2.52
CA ASP A 14 13.78 13.98 2.35
C ASP A 14 12.41 13.67 2.99
N TYR A 15 11.96 12.41 2.98
CA TYR A 15 10.71 12.03 3.63
C TYR A 15 10.84 11.90 5.14
N ASP A 16 11.93 11.30 5.61
CA ASP A 16 12.19 11.10 7.03
C ASP A 16 12.35 12.46 7.72
N GLU A 17 13.13 13.36 7.12
CA GLU A 17 13.27 14.76 7.55
C GLU A 17 11.93 15.51 7.48
N PHE A 18 11.17 15.33 6.40
CA PHE A 18 9.83 15.91 6.27
C PHE A 18 8.89 15.40 7.38
N MET A 19 8.92 14.12 7.71
CA MET A 19 8.06 13.51 8.73
C MET A 19 8.46 13.93 10.14
N GLU A 20 9.75 14.00 10.46
CA GLU A 20 10.22 14.56 11.73
C GLU A 20 9.80 16.01 11.91
N ALA A 21 9.86 16.81 10.83
CA ALA A 21 9.42 18.20 10.86
C ALA A 21 7.89 18.35 10.93
N SER A 22 7.14 17.38 10.41
CA SER A 22 5.68 17.46 10.24
C SER A 22 4.88 16.68 11.27
N THR A 23 5.51 15.82 12.07
CA THR A 23 4.83 14.98 13.07
C THR A 23 5.46 15.13 14.44
N SER A 24 4.69 14.83 15.49
CA SER A 24 5.18 14.83 16.88
C SER A 24 5.73 13.47 17.31
N VAL A 25 6.10 12.60 16.35
CA VAL A 25 6.54 11.21 16.57
C VAL A 25 7.98 11.07 16.09
N SER A 26 8.84 10.43 16.87
CA SER A 26 10.23 10.19 16.44
C SER A 26 10.31 9.13 15.34
N LEU A 27 11.34 9.21 14.48
CA LEU A 27 11.56 8.17 13.46
C LEU A 27 11.80 6.79 14.06
N GLU A 28 12.35 6.70 15.26
CA GLU A 28 12.61 5.43 15.93
C GLU A 28 11.30 4.74 16.33
N GLU A 29 10.40 5.46 17.03
CA GLU A 29 9.07 4.95 17.39
C GLU A 29 8.26 4.58 16.14
N TYR A 30 8.42 5.38 15.08
CA TYR A 30 7.79 5.12 13.79
C TYR A 30 8.31 3.81 13.18
N LYS A 31 9.64 3.60 13.13
CA LYS A 31 10.27 2.39 12.58
C LYS A 31 9.95 1.15 13.41
N GLU A 32 9.93 1.26 14.73
CA GLU A 32 9.52 0.16 15.61
C GLU A 32 8.07 -0.24 15.31
N PHE A 33 7.17 0.74 15.17
CA PHE A 33 5.78 0.47 14.82
C PHE A 33 5.63 -0.23 13.46
N MET A 34 6.44 0.14 12.46
CA MET A 34 6.39 -0.45 11.12
C MET A 34 6.62 -1.98 11.14
N SER A 35 7.36 -2.51 12.11
CA SER A 35 7.58 -3.96 12.25
C SER A 35 6.28 -4.75 12.46
N ASN A 36 5.26 -4.12 13.06
CA ASN A 36 3.97 -4.77 13.32
C ASN A 36 3.28 -5.24 12.03
N ILE A 37 3.55 -4.63 10.87
CA ILE A 37 2.90 -5.08 9.63
C ILE A 37 3.33 -6.49 9.23
N PHE A 38 4.56 -6.89 9.57
CA PHE A 38 5.10 -8.22 9.31
C PHE A 38 4.51 -9.30 10.21
N GLU A 39 3.97 -8.91 11.36
CA GLU A 39 3.23 -9.81 12.24
C GLU A 39 1.74 -9.84 11.87
N VAL A 40 1.13 -8.67 11.76
CA VAL A 40 -0.33 -8.53 11.61
C VAL A 40 -0.84 -9.04 10.26
N VAL A 41 -0.11 -8.78 9.17
CA VAL A 41 -0.60 -9.12 7.82
C VAL A 41 -0.59 -10.63 7.56
N PRO A 42 0.46 -11.39 7.86
CA PRO A 42 0.47 -12.84 7.65
C PRO A 42 -0.55 -13.61 8.51
N GLU A 43 -0.91 -13.09 9.69
CA GLU A 43 -1.88 -13.69 10.61
C GLU A 43 -3.36 -13.48 10.19
N ARG A 44 -3.63 -12.61 9.21
CA ARG A 44 -5.01 -12.38 8.76
C ARG A 44 -5.58 -13.58 8.01
N GLU A 45 -6.85 -13.90 8.27
CA GLU A 45 -7.57 -15.01 7.64
C GLU A 45 -8.58 -14.54 6.56
N GLU A 46 -8.81 -13.23 6.43
CA GLU A 46 -9.76 -12.72 5.46
C GLU A 46 -9.38 -13.12 4.03
N LYS A 47 -10.36 -13.61 3.27
CA LYS A 47 -10.20 -13.90 1.84
C LYS A 47 -10.36 -12.66 0.96
N ASP A 48 -11.16 -11.72 1.42
CA ASP A 48 -11.49 -10.48 0.72
C ASP A 48 -10.45 -9.41 1.07
N PRO A 49 -9.70 -8.88 0.09
CA PRO A 49 -8.58 -7.98 0.37
C PRO A 49 -9.04 -6.65 0.98
N VAL A 50 -10.27 -6.20 0.72
CA VAL A 50 -10.82 -4.97 1.32
C VAL A 50 -11.05 -5.18 2.81
N LYS A 51 -11.66 -6.31 3.18
CA LYS A 51 -11.88 -6.67 4.60
C LYS A 51 -10.55 -6.93 5.32
N LEU A 52 -9.61 -7.60 4.64
CA LEU A 52 -8.27 -7.84 5.15
C LEU A 52 -7.58 -6.51 5.48
N TYR A 53 -7.56 -5.56 4.53
CA TYR A 53 -7.02 -4.22 4.75
C TYR A 53 -7.66 -3.54 5.96
N GLU A 54 -8.99 -3.48 6.02
CA GLU A 54 -9.71 -2.80 7.09
C GLU A 54 -9.38 -3.40 8.47
N LYS A 55 -9.32 -4.73 8.56
CA LYS A 55 -9.00 -5.44 9.80
C LYS A 55 -7.53 -5.27 10.19
N THR A 56 -6.62 -5.29 9.23
CA THR A 56 -5.21 -4.95 9.46
C THR A 56 -5.07 -3.54 10.00
N ILE A 57 -5.76 -2.55 9.42
CA ILE A 57 -5.72 -1.18 9.93
C ILE A 57 -6.32 -1.08 11.33
N GLU A 58 -7.45 -1.74 11.61
CA GLU A 58 -8.04 -1.78 12.95
C GLU A 58 -7.05 -2.35 13.99
N GLU A 59 -6.35 -3.43 13.65
CA GLU A 59 -5.32 -4.03 14.51
C GLU A 59 -4.11 -3.11 14.70
N LEU A 60 -3.52 -2.61 13.61
CA LEU A 60 -2.39 -1.67 13.66
C LEU A 60 -2.72 -0.42 14.49
N ARG A 61 -3.94 0.10 14.39
CA ARG A 61 -4.42 1.22 15.21
C ARG A 61 -4.43 0.90 16.70
N SER A 62 -4.81 -0.33 17.08
CA SER A 62 -4.81 -0.75 18.49
C SER A 62 -3.39 -0.91 19.08
N ARG A 63 -2.41 -1.16 18.22
CA ARG A 63 -0.99 -1.28 18.58
C ARG A 63 -0.23 0.05 18.57
N TRP A 64 -0.87 1.12 18.10
CA TRP A 64 -0.26 2.45 18.04
C TRP A 64 -0.23 3.10 19.42
N VAL A 65 0.99 3.35 19.91
CA VAL A 65 1.22 3.97 21.24
C VAL A 65 2.03 5.26 21.17
N ALA A 66 2.58 5.60 20.01
CA ALA A 66 3.50 6.74 19.86
C ALA A 66 2.81 8.11 19.93
N SER A 67 1.49 8.17 19.75
CA SER A 67 0.70 9.40 19.90
C SER A 67 -0.79 9.09 20.12
N GLU A 68 -1.59 10.12 20.43
CA GLU A 68 -3.04 9.98 20.62
C GLU A 68 -3.78 9.46 19.38
N LYS A 69 -3.28 9.81 18.18
CA LYS A 69 -3.86 9.40 16.91
C LYS A 69 -2.78 8.87 15.99
N ILE A 70 -2.98 7.65 15.50
CA ILE A 70 -2.20 7.14 14.38
C ILE A 70 -2.33 8.10 13.18
N PRO A 71 -1.25 8.45 12.50
CA PRO A 71 -1.38 9.29 11.31
C PRO A 71 -2.23 8.57 10.25
N VAL A 72 -3.03 9.30 9.48
CA VAL A 72 -3.81 8.70 8.38
C VAL A 72 -2.90 8.27 7.23
N HIS A 73 -1.80 9.00 7.04
CA HIS A 73 -0.81 8.75 5.99
C HIS A 73 0.48 8.21 6.58
N GLY A 74 1.15 7.31 5.86
CA GLY A 74 2.47 6.83 6.25
C GLY A 74 2.95 5.67 5.38
N PRO A 75 4.27 5.43 5.26
CA PRO A 75 4.84 4.34 4.47
C PRO A 75 4.38 2.94 4.85
N TRP A 76 3.71 2.69 5.99
CA TRP A 76 3.07 1.37 6.21
C TRP A 76 2.08 1.05 5.08
N HIS A 77 1.35 2.04 4.58
CA HIS A 77 0.46 1.84 3.43
C HIS A 77 1.19 1.42 2.14
N HIS A 78 2.49 1.68 2.02
CA HIS A 78 3.28 1.29 0.85
C HIS A 78 3.57 -0.22 0.84
N GLY A 79 3.89 -0.80 2.00
CA GLY A 79 4.01 -2.24 2.19
C GLY A 79 2.66 -2.97 2.11
N LEU A 80 1.63 -2.37 2.71
CA LEU A 80 0.35 -3.05 2.97
C LEU A 80 -0.32 -3.61 1.72
N VAL A 81 -0.47 -2.86 0.62
CA VAL A 81 -1.27 -3.33 -0.54
C VAL A 81 -0.69 -4.61 -1.15
N GLY A 82 0.64 -4.68 -1.30
CA GLY A 82 1.29 -5.89 -1.81
C GLY A 82 1.05 -7.09 -0.90
N GLY A 83 1.35 -6.93 0.40
CA GLY A 83 1.14 -7.98 1.41
C GLY A 83 -0.32 -8.43 1.48
N ILE A 84 -1.27 -7.49 1.55
CA ILE A 84 -2.72 -7.77 1.60
C ILE A 84 -3.18 -8.61 0.41
N LEU A 85 -2.75 -8.29 -0.80
CA LEU A 85 -3.15 -9.04 -1.99
C LEU A 85 -2.54 -10.44 -2.00
N VAL A 86 -1.26 -10.59 -1.62
CA VAL A 86 -0.62 -11.92 -1.53
C VAL A 86 -1.24 -12.76 -0.41
N THR A 87 -1.52 -12.18 0.76
CA THR A 87 -2.24 -12.86 1.85
C THR A 87 -3.66 -13.26 1.41
N SER A 88 -4.39 -12.39 0.72
CA SER A 88 -5.71 -12.71 0.16
C SER A 88 -5.63 -13.89 -0.81
N LEU A 89 -4.62 -13.95 -1.69
CA LEU A 89 -4.40 -15.10 -2.57
C LEU A 89 -4.14 -16.39 -1.78
N LYS A 90 -3.25 -16.36 -0.77
CA LYS A 90 -3.01 -17.50 0.15
C LYS A 90 -4.32 -17.97 0.80
N ASN A 91 -5.09 -17.04 1.37
CA ASN A 91 -6.34 -17.33 2.08
C ASN A 91 -7.44 -17.88 1.16
N ASN A 92 -7.38 -17.61 -0.15
CA ASN A 92 -8.25 -18.20 -1.16
C ASN A 92 -7.80 -19.60 -1.63
N GLY A 93 -6.74 -20.16 -1.05
CA GLY A 93 -6.28 -21.52 -1.34
C GLY A 93 -5.27 -21.62 -2.49
N TYR A 94 -4.75 -20.48 -2.96
CA TYR A 94 -3.63 -20.48 -3.91
C TYR A 94 -2.31 -20.74 -3.17
N SER A 95 -1.32 -21.30 -3.89
CA SER A 95 -0.04 -21.72 -3.33
C SER A 95 0.91 -20.54 -3.12
N PHE A 96 0.69 -19.79 -2.05
CA PHE A 96 1.56 -18.72 -1.55
C PHE A 96 2.00 -19.01 -0.13
N SER A 97 3.27 -18.73 0.18
CA SER A 97 3.85 -18.94 1.51
C SER A 97 3.86 -17.66 2.34
N GLU A 98 4.31 -17.74 3.59
CA GLU A 98 4.50 -16.54 4.42
C GLU A 98 5.68 -15.71 3.93
N GLU A 99 6.72 -16.35 3.41
CA GLU A 99 7.86 -15.67 2.78
C GLU A 99 7.42 -14.85 1.55
N ASP A 100 6.40 -15.30 0.80
CA ASP A 100 5.84 -14.52 -0.31
C ASP A 100 5.14 -13.24 0.19
N ILE A 101 4.49 -13.31 1.36
CA ILE A 101 3.81 -12.17 1.98
C ILE A 101 4.86 -11.19 2.51
N GLU A 102 5.87 -11.69 3.23
CA GLU A 102 7.00 -10.90 3.72
C GLU A 102 7.72 -10.19 2.58
N GLU A 103 8.05 -10.91 1.50
CA GLU A 103 8.68 -10.33 0.31
C GLU A 103 7.82 -9.21 -0.30
N ALA A 104 6.49 -9.36 -0.31
CA ALA A 104 5.58 -8.32 -0.80
C ALA A 104 5.61 -7.06 0.07
N LEU A 105 5.62 -7.25 1.39
CA LEU A 105 5.73 -6.15 2.37
C LEU A 105 7.06 -5.42 2.22
N GLU A 106 8.18 -6.16 2.22
CA GLU A 106 9.53 -5.61 2.04
C GLU A 106 9.64 -4.79 0.75
N ARG A 107 9.18 -5.36 -0.37
CA ARG A 107 9.19 -4.65 -1.66
C ARG A 107 8.38 -3.37 -1.66
N GLY A 108 7.25 -3.34 -0.96
CA GLY A 108 6.44 -2.14 -0.82
C GLY A 108 7.10 -1.10 0.10
N LEU A 109 7.79 -1.53 1.16
CA LEU A 109 8.53 -0.64 2.06
C LEU A 109 9.78 -0.03 1.43
N MET A 110 10.34 -0.64 0.39
CA MET A 110 11.39 -0.01 -0.43
C MET A 110 10.90 1.24 -1.19
N ILE A 111 9.58 1.48 -1.25
CA ILE A 111 9.02 2.67 -1.89
C ILE A 111 9.07 3.84 -0.89
N PRO A 112 9.77 4.93 -1.23
CA PRO A 112 9.99 6.01 -0.29
C PRO A 112 8.69 6.62 0.18
N GLY A 113 8.62 7.00 1.45
CA GLY A 113 7.54 7.85 1.91
C GLY A 113 7.43 9.11 1.05
N GLY A 114 6.20 9.58 0.81
CA GLY A 114 5.99 10.77 -0.01
C GLY A 114 6.29 10.59 -1.52
N ALA A 115 6.74 9.42 -1.97
CA ALA A 115 7.05 9.15 -3.39
C ALA A 115 5.87 9.46 -4.34
N CYS A 116 4.62 9.40 -3.87
CA CYS A 116 3.45 9.85 -4.64
C CYS A 116 3.54 11.31 -5.10
N GLY A 117 4.10 12.21 -4.27
CA GLY A 117 4.27 13.62 -4.59
C GLY A 117 5.64 13.95 -5.19
N PHE A 118 6.71 13.35 -4.64
CA PHE A 118 8.07 13.65 -5.07
C PHE A 118 8.49 12.90 -6.34
N HIS A 119 8.06 11.65 -6.50
CA HIS A 119 8.48 10.76 -7.60
C HIS A 119 7.33 10.38 -8.54
N GLY A 120 6.11 10.85 -8.28
CA GLY A 120 4.90 10.40 -8.98
C GLY A 120 4.59 8.90 -8.79
N SER A 121 5.17 8.27 -7.75
CA SER A 121 5.14 6.83 -7.52
C SER A 121 4.46 6.49 -6.19
N CYS A 122 3.13 6.46 -6.18
CA CYS A 122 2.31 5.97 -5.08
C CYS A 122 2.61 4.52 -4.68
N GLY A 123 2.89 4.30 -3.39
CA GLY A 123 3.14 2.97 -2.83
C GLY A 123 1.97 2.01 -2.96
N ALA A 124 0.72 2.49 -2.77
CA ALA A 124 -0.47 1.65 -2.93
C ALA A 124 -0.59 1.08 -4.36
N ALA A 125 -0.48 1.94 -5.39
CA ALA A 125 -0.50 1.51 -6.79
C ALA A 125 0.62 0.51 -7.10
N SER A 126 1.84 0.82 -6.65
CA SER A 126 2.99 -0.06 -6.81
C SER A 126 2.80 -1.42 -6.14
N GLY A 127 2.10 -1.46 -5.00
CA GLY A 127 1.73 -2.69 -4.31
C GLY A 127 0.99 -3.69 -5.20
N LEU A 128 0.14 -3.22 -6.12
CA LEU A 128 -0.52 -4.11 -7.10
C LEU A 128 0.48 -4.70 -8.10
N GLY A 129 1.39 -3.88 -8.62
CA GLY A 129 2.47 -4.36 -9.49
C GLY A 129 3.39 -5.37 -8.79
N ILE A 130 3.70 -5.14 -7.50
CA ILE A 130 4.46 -6.04 -6.64
C ILE A 130 3.71 -7.38 -6.49
N ALA A 131 2.43 -7.34 -6.12
CA ALA A 131 1.61 -8.54 -5.97
C ALA A 131 1.54 -9.35 -7.27
N VAL A 132 1.35 -8.71 -8.42
CA VAL A 132 1.37 -9.37 -9.75
C VAL A 132 2.75 -9.96 -10.05
N SER A 133 3.84 -9.26 -9.71
CA SER A 133 5.20 -9.78 -9.89
C SER A 133 5.44 -11.04 -9.05
N ILE A 134 4.98 -11.07 -7.80
CA ILE A 134 5.10 -12.24 -6.91
C ILE A 134 4.23 -13.37 -7.43
N ALA A 135 2.96 -13.10 -7.73
CA ALA A 135 2.00 -14.07 -8.25
C ALA A 135 2.49 -14.77 -9.52
N THR A 136 3.11 -14.02 -10.43
CA THR A 136 3.64 -14.58 -11.68
C THR A 136 5.06 -15.15 -11.56
N ARG A 137 5.73 -15.01 -10.39
CA ARG A 137 7.16 -15.28 -10.23
C ARG A 137 7.98 -14.54 -11.29
N GLY A 138 7.65 -13.26 -11.49
CA GLY A 138 8.27 -12.37 -12.46
C GLY A 138 9.58 -11.77 -11.95
N THR A 139 10.49 -11.50 -12.88
CA THR A 139 11.74 -10.78 -12.62
C THR A 139 11.99 -9.80 -13.79
N PRO A 140 12.97 -8.89 -13.68
CA PRO A 140 13.30 -7.97 -14.78
C PRO A 140 13.65 -8.64 -16.11
N PHE A 141 14.01 -9.93 -16.10
CA PHE A 141 14.42 -10.69 -17.28
C PHE A 141 13.26 -11.46 -17.96
N HIS A 142 12.06 -11.44 -17.38
CA HIS A 142 10.89 -12.12 -17.93
C HIS A 142 9.99 -11.15 -18.70
N ASP A 143 9.95 -11.25 -20.02
CA ASP A 143 9.20 -10.35 -20.90
C ASP A 143 7.71 -10.22 -20.51
N GLU A 144 6.96 -11.32 -20.59
CA GLU A 144 5.51 -11.31 -20.35
C GLU A 144 5.16 -10.97 -18.88
N LYS A 145 5.85 -11.58 -17.92
CA LYS A 145 5.57 -11.42 -16.49
C LYS A 145 5.86 -9.99 -16.01
N ARG A 146 6.98 -9.42 -16.47
CA ARG A 146 7.34 -8.02 -16.18
C ARG A 146 6.32 -7.08 -16.81
N THR A 147 5.90 -7.35 -18.04
CA THR A 147 4.89 -6.53 -18.73
C THR A 147 3.55 -6.54 -17.98
N LYS A 148 3.11 -7.70 -17.48
CA LYS A 148 1.91 -7.81 -16.64
C LYS A 148 2.00 -6.96 -15.37
N ALA A 149 3.10 -7.07 -14.63
CA ALA A 149 3.31 -6.28 -13.40
C ALA A 149 3.34 -4.77 -13.66
N LEU A 150 4.03 -4.32 -14.72
CA LEU A 150 4.06 -2.90 -15.09
C LEU A 150 2.70 -2.39 -15.56
N THR A 151 1.96 -3.19 -16.32
CA THR A 151 0.62 -2.83 -16.80
C THR A 151 -0.36 -2.68 -15.64
N ALA A 152 -0.34 -3.61 -14.69
CA ALA A 152 -1.14 -3.55 -13.47
C ALA A 152 -0.87 -2.25 -12.69
N ASN A 153 0.40 -1.93 -12.47
CA ASN A 153 0.82 -0.71 -11.79
C ASN A 153 0.36 0.55 -12.55
N SER A 154 0.53 0.58 -13.87
CA SER A 154 0.11 1.70 -14.72
C SER A 154 -1.41 1.95 -14.67
N LYS A 155 -2.23 0.89 -14.69
CA LYS A 155 -3.68 1.00 -14.56
C LYS A 155 -4.07 1.59 -13.19
N ALA A 156 -3.45 1.13 -12.10
CA ALA A 156 -3.68 1.68 -10.76
C ALA A 156 -3.28 3.15 -10.65
N TYR A 157 -2.10 3.52 -11.17
CA TYR A 157 -1.65 4.91 -11.21
C TYR A 157 -2.62 5.82 -11.94
N LYS A 158 -3.07 5.39 -13.13
CA LYS A 158 -4.02 6.14 -13.93
C LYS A 158 -5.30 6.39 -13.14
N ARG A 159 -5.86 5.34 -12.51
CA ARG A 159 -7.12 5.46 -11.76
C ARG A 159 -7.00 6.42 -10.56
N ILE A 160 -5.89 6.36 -9.82
CA ILE A 160 -5.63 7.29 -8.71
C ILE A 160 -5.44 8.72 -9.23
N ALA A 161 -4.68 8.90 -10.31
CA ALA A 161 -4.43 10.22 -10.89
C ALA A 161 -5.72 10.90 -11.40
N GLU A 162 -6.67 10.12 -11.93
CA GLU A 162 -7.98 10.60 -12.36
C GLU A 162 -8.85 11.09 -11.19
N LEU A 163 -8.70 10.53 -9.99
CA LEU A 163 -9.37 11.04 -8.78
C LEU A 163 -8.76 12.36 -8.29
N GLY A 164 -7.45 12.57 -8.53
CA GLY A 164 -6.75 13.81 -8.24
C GLY A 164 -6.66 14.15 -6.76
N GLY A 165 -6.39 15.43 -6.46
CA GLY A 165 -6.36 15.97 -5.10
C GLY A 165 -5.03 15.76 -4.34
N PRO A 166 -4.93 16.28 -3.11
CA PRO A 166 -3.78 16.07 -2.24
C PRO A 166 -3.64 14.61 -1.79
N ARG A 167 -2.51 14.26 -1.18
CA ARG A 167 -2.18 12.91 -0.71
C ARG A 167 -3.33 12.30 0.12
N CYS A 168 -3.72 11.07 -0.22
CA CYS A 168 -4.62 10.25 0.60
C CYS A 168 -4.32 8.76 0.43
N CYS A 169 -3.60 8.18 1.41
CA CYS A 169 -3.21 6.78 1.37
C CYS A 169 -4.42 5.83 1.30
N THR A 170 -5.48 6.10 2.07
CA THR A 170 -6.71 5.30 2.08
C THR A 170 -7.44 5.33 0.72
N LEU A 171 -7.52 6.49 0.07
CA LEU A 171 -8.10 6.59 -1.28
C LEU A 171 -7.29 5.76 -2.27
N SER A 172 -5.97 5.90 -2.27
CA SER A 172 -5.10 5.15 -3.16
C SER A 172 -5.20 3.64 -2.92
N THR A 173 -5.28 3.21 -1.65
CA THR A 173 -5.45 1.80 -1.28
C THR A 173 -6.78 1.26 -1.77
N TYR A 174 -7.92 1.87 -1.42
CA TYR A 174 -9.22 1.37 -1.88
C TYR A 174 -9.31 1.33 -3.40
N THR A 175 -8.81 2.37 -4.09
CA THR A 175 -8.76 2.40 -5.57
C THR A 175 -7.95 1.24 -6.14
N THR A 176 -6.84 0.90 -5.50
CA THR A 176 -5.97 -0.17 -5.98
C THR A 176 -6.57 -1.55 -5.70
N LEU A 177 -7.19 -1.74 -4.52
CA LEU A 177 -7.84 -3.00 -4.16
C LEU A 177 -9.08 -3.28 -5.01
N ASP A 178 -9.86 -2.25 -5.32
CA ASP A 178 -11.03 -2.34 -6.21
C ASP A 178 -10.61 -2.81 -7.62
N LEU A 179 -9.51 -2.26 -8.15
CA LEU A 179 -8.95 -2.69 -9.43
C LEU A 179 -8.29 -4.09 -9.38
N ALA A 180 -7.82 -4.52 -8.21
CA ALA A 180 -6.99 -5.72 -8.09
C ALA A 180 -7.73 -7.00 -8.48
N GLU A 181 -9.04 -7.11 -8.25
CA GLU A 181 -9.82 -8.30 -8.64
C GLU A 181 -9.75 -8.54 -10.15
N GLU A 182 -10.02 -7.52 -10.96
CA GLU A 182 -9.98 -7.59 -12.42
C GLU A 182 -8.58 -8.03 -12.90
N ILE A 183 -7.54 -7.39 -12.35
CA ILE A 183 -6.15 -7.64 -12.75
C ILE A 183 -5.68 -9.04 -12.37
N LEU A 184 -6.00 -9.49 -11.16
CA LEU A 184 -5.64 -10.83 -10.69
C LEU A 184 -6.37 -11.89 -11.52
N LYS A 185 -7.62 -11.62 -11.92
CA LYS A 185 -8.40 -12.50 -12.79
C LYS A 185 -7.80 -12.61 -14.18
N GLU A 186 -7.31 -11.52 -14.77
CA GLU A 186 -6.58 -11.53 -16.05
C GLU A 186 -5.37 -12.48 -16.04
N ILE A 187 -4.76 -12.73 -14.88
CA ILE A 187 -3.59 -13.60 -14.71
C ILE A 187 -3.92 -14.95 -14.06
N GLY A 188 -5.20 -15.29 -13.90
CA GLY A 188 -5.64 -16.62 -13.47
C GLY A 188 -5.96 -16.80 -11.98
N TYR A 189 -6.06 -15.71 -11.22
CA TYR A 189 -6.44 -15.74 -9.81
C TYR A 189 -7.81 -15.09 -9.60
N SER A 190 -8.70 -15.75 -8.87
CA SER A 190 -10.01 -15.23 -8.50
C SER A 190 -10.11 -15.08 -7.00
N ILE A 191 -10.41 -13.86 -6.56
CA ILE A 191 -10.59 -13.50 -5.15
C ILE A 191 -11.93 -12.78 -4.98
N PRO A 192 -12.59 -12.88 -3.82
CA PRO A 192 -13.77 -12.08 -3.54
C PRO A 192 -13.39 -10.61 -3.37
N LEU A 193 -14.30 -9.70 -3.74
CA LEU A 193 -14.12 -8.26 -3.56
C LEU A 193 -15.39 -7.66 -2.98
N SER A 194 -15.28 -7.01 -1.82
CA SER A 194 -16.34 -6.18 -1.28
C SER A 194 -16.35 -4.82 -1.96
N ASP A 195 -17.55 -4.28 -2.20
CA ASP A 195 -17.74 -2.91 -2.64
C ASP A 195 -17.07 -1.94 -1.66
N VAL A 196 -16.26 -1.03 -2.21
CA VAL A 196 -15.46 0.00 -1.51
C VAL A 196 -16.15 1.35 -1.43
N GLU A 197 -17.22 1.59 -2.19
CA GLU A 197 -17.93 2.87 -2.18
C GLU A 197 -18.44 3.22 -0.77
N GLY A 198 -18.25 4.47 -0.36
CA GLY A 198 -18.70 4.96 0.95
C GLY A 198 -18.07 4.30 2.18
N ARG A 199 -17.02 3.48 2.06
CA ARG A 199 -16.47 2.73 3.22
C ARG A 199 -15.52 3.51 4.13
N CYS A 200 -15.03 4.68 3.71
CA CYS A 200 -13.93 5.34 4.43
C CYS A 200 -14.34 5.75 5.85
N LYS A 201 -13.67 5.17 6.86
CA LYS A 201 -13.91 5.46 8.28
C LYS A 201 -13.04 6.58 8.84
N VAL A 202 -11.95 6.93 8.15
CA VAL A 202 -10.90 7.85 8.64
C VAL A 202 -11.03 9.26 8.06
N TYR A 203 -12.13 9.56 7.36
CA TYR A 203 -12.32 10.83 6.65
C TYR A 203 -12.28 12.06 7.56
N ARG A 204 -12.71 11.93 8.82
CA ARG A 204 -12.70 13.01 9.82
C ARG A 204 -11.32 13.24 10.45
N GLU A 205 -10.40 12.30 10.27
CA GLU A 205 -9.04 12.35 10.79
C GLU A 205 -8.04 12.85 9.74
N ASN A 206 -8.48 13.04 8.49
CA ASN A 206 -7.65 13.45 7.38
C ASN A 206 -7.91 14.92 7.04
N ASP A 207 -7.00 15.80 7.42
CA ASP A 207 -7.10 17.25 7.13
C ASP A 207 -7.09 17.52 5.61
N GLU A 208 -6.49 16.63 4.82
CA GLU A 208 -6.50 16.70 3.35
C GLU A 208 -7.64 15.89 2.71
N CYS A 209 -8.74 15.60 3.43
CA CYS A 209 -9.85 14.83 2.88
C CYS A 209 -10.48 15.48 1.63
N HIS A 210 -10.78 14.68 0.62
CA HIS A 210 -11.42 15.19 -0.61
C HIS A 210 -12.95 15.33 -0.50
N GLY A 211 -13.53 14.93 0.64
CA GLY A 211 -14.97 15.00 0.93
C GLY A 211 -15.82 14.30 -0.15
N ILE A 212 -16.92 14.93 -0.54
CA ILE A 212 -17.90 14.42 -1.52
C ILE A 212 -17.31 14.06 -2.89
N LYS A 213 -16.11 14.55 -3.23
CA LYS A 213 -15.42 14.20 -4.47
C LYS A 213 -14.79 12.80 -4.41
N CYS A 214 -14.51 12.29 -3.22
CA CYS A 214 -13.96 10.95 -3.02
C CYS A 214 -15.07 9.90 -3.19
N PRO A 215 -14.87 8.85 -4.01
CA PRO A 215 -15.84 7.77 -4.13
C PRO A 215 -16.05 6.98 -2.83
N TYR A 216 -15.07 6.99 -1.94
CA TYR A 216 -15.10 6.24 -0.69
C TYR A 216 -15.66 7.04 0.49
N PHE A 217 -16.08 8.28 0.26
CA PHE A 217 -16.67 9.12 1.30
C PHE A 217 -18.07 8.63 1.69
N PRO A 218 -18.36 8.36 2.98
CA PRO A 218 -19.59 7.69 3.41
C PRO A 218 -20.86 8.54 3.23
N ASP A 219 -20.75 9.86 3.29
CA ASP A 219 -21.92 10.76 3.30
C ASP A 219 -22.23 11.30 1.88
N LYS A 220 -22.32 10.41 0.89
CA LYS A 220 -22.71 10.75 -0.50
C LYS A 220 -24.22 10.84 -0.70
#